data_AF-A0A0Q3SJW2-F1
#
_entry.id   AF-A0A0Q3SJW2-F1
#
_cell.length_a   1.000
_cell.length_b   1.000
_cell.length_c   1.000
_cell.angle_alpha   90.00
_cell.angle_beta   90.00
_cell.angle_gamma   90.00
#
_symmetry.space_group_name_H-M   'P 1'
#
loop_
_entity.id
_entity.type
_entity.pdbx_description
1 polymer ?
#
loop_
_entity_poly.entity_id
_entity_poly.type
_entity_poly.pdbx_seq_one_letter_code
_entity_poly.pdbx_strand_id
1 'polypeptide(L)'
;MEQNSQHLLDFRTEVNNAYLTLQSSHYAKEKAFISKCFQIEVDCQFDKVKLRLQLIDSLYSTQMSKRYYGIEELAGALAQYTDEELIREAKNYVNSEMSEILDKVFTEKYGYNSVGKKEKKAVSLISKYLYFLTDYQFPIYDSLVKIAYPKVIKEYNITTGYSKITDTNFVQALVKLNKLSGINNFEKLDNYLWYSEKIEGNSFSLVFSKEEHLRRIKTNI
;
A
#
# COMPACT_ATOMS: atom_id res chain seq x y z
N MET A 1 28.05 -14.88 -11.55
CA MET A 1 27.37 -14.95 -10.23
C MET A 1 27.58 -13.67 -9.41
N GLU A 2 28.78 -13.05 -9.43
CA GLU A 2 29.06 -11.80 -8.69
C GLU A 2 28.21 -10.59 -9.13
N GLN A 3 28.00 -10.37 -10.44
CA GLN A 3 27.18 -9.24 -10.93
C GLN A 3 25.74 -9.25 -10.41
N ASN A 4 25.11 -10.43 -10.31
CA ASN A 4 23.76 -10.55 -9.76
C ASN A 4 23.72 -10.25 -8.25
N SER A 5 24.80 -10.56 -7.53
CA SER A 5 24.92 -10.22 -6.10
C SER A 5 25.05 -8.71 -5.89
N GLN A 6 25.81 -8.02 -6.76
CA GLN A 6 26.01 -6.57 -6.68
C GLN A 6 24.72 -5.81 -6.97
N HIS A 7 23.99 -6.15 -8.05
CA HIS A 7 22.71 -5.48 -8.35
C HIS A 7 21.70 -5.60 -7.20
N LEU A 8 21.63 -6.76 -6.55
CA LEU A 8 20.76 -6.93 -5.39
C LEU A 8 21.25 -6.14 -4.17
N LEU A 9 22.55 -5.95 -4.01
CA LEU A 9 23.11 -5.10 -2.94
C LEU A 9 22.78 -3.62 -3.18
N ASP A 10 22.91 -3.16 -4.42
CA ASP A 10 22.57 -1.79 -4.82
C ASP A 10 21.08 -1.54 -4.60
N PHE A 11 20.20 -2.46 -5.04
CA PHE A 11 18.76 -2.38 -4.76
C PHE A 11 18.48 -2.33 -3.24
N ARG A 12 19.17 -3.20 -2.49
CA ARG A 12 19.32 -3.20 -1.02
C ARG A 12 19.44 -1.79 -0.45
N THR A 13 20.43 -1.10 -0.99
CA THR A 13 20.90 0.20 -0.51
C THR A 13 19.91 1.29 -0.86
N GLU A 14 19.44 1.34 -2.11
CA GLU A 14 18.46 2.34 -2.57
C GLU A 14 17.13 2.24 -1.82
N VAL A 15 16.65 1.02 -1.54
CA VAL A 15 15.45 0.79 -0.74
C VAL A 15 15.61 1.35 0.68
N ASN A 16 16.76 1.14 1.31
CA ASN A 16 17.04 1.70 2.63
C ASN A 16 17.17 3.23 2.60
N ASN A 17 17.79 3.80 1.55
CA ASN A 17 17.93 5.25 1.38
C ASN A 17 16.56 5.92 1.23
N ALA A 18 15.67 5.36 0.40
CA ALA A 18 14.30 5.85 0.24
C ALA A 18 13.53 5.75 1.57
N TYR A 19 13.65 4.62 2.27
CA TYR A 19 13.02 4.43 3.57
C TYR A 19 13.46 5.49 4.59
N LEU A 20 14.77 5.75 4.71
CA LEU A 20 15.34 6.75 5.61
C LEU A 20 14.90 8.17 5.24
N THR A 21 14.90 8.50 3.94
CA THR A 21 14.44 9.80 3.43
C THR A 21 13.00 10.07 3.83
N LEU A 22 12.14 9.04 3.77
CA LEU A 22 10.74 9.18 4.11
C LEU A 22 10.46 9.27 5.61
N GLN A 23 11.38 8.90 6.51
CA GLN A 23 11.12 8.93 7.97
C GLN A 23 10.78 10.34 8.50
N SER A 24 11.33 11.40 7.91
CA SER A 24 11.04 12.78 8.29
C SER A 24 9.95 13.46 7.45
N SER A 25 9.39 12.74 6.48
CA SER A 25 8.46 13.29 5.48
C SER A 25 7.04 13.47 6.01
N HIS A 26 6.17 14.10 5.21
CA HIS A 26 4.74 14.16 5.53
C HIS A 26 4.11 12.76 5.51
N TYR A 27 4.54 11.90 4.59
CA TYR A 27 4.12 10.50 4.53
C TYR A 27 4.31 9.77 5.86
N ALA A 28 5.48 9.90 6.49
CA ALA A 28 5.73 9.26 7.79
C ALA A 28 4.82 9.81 8.91
N LYS A 29 4.53 11.12 8.88
CA LYS A 29 3.60 11.75 9.85
C LYS A 29 2.18 11.21 9.68
N GLU A 30 1.69 11.11 8.46
CA GLU A 30 0.38 10.53 8.15
C GLU A 30 0.31 9.05 8.52
N LYS A 31 1.34 8.26 8.17
CA LYS A 31 1.45 6.85 8.56
C LYS A 31 1.36 6.69 10.09
N ALA A 32 2.13 7.48 10.83
CA ALA A 32 2.13 7.44 12.30
C ALA A 32 0.75 7.84 12.87
N PHE A 33 0.08 8.83 12.28
CA PHE A 33 -1.25 9.23 12.69
C PHE A 33 -2.30 8.12 12.45
N ILE A 34 -2.31 7.50 11.27
CA ILE A 34 -3.20 6.37 10.96
C ILE A 34 -2.96 5.21 11.94
N SER A 35 -1.69 4.91 12.22
CA SER A 35 -1.33 3.79 13.10
C SER A 35 -1.86 3.97 14.53
N LYS A 36 -1.87 5.21 15.04
CA LYS A 36 -2.51 5.53 16.33
C LYS A 36 -4.02 5.24 16.31
N CYS A 37 -4.69 5.48 15.19
CA CYS A 37 -6.12 5.19 15.08
C CYS A 37 -6.45 3.70 15.08
N PHE A 38 -5.51 2.83 14.74
CA PHE A 38 -5.69 1.38 14.88
C PHE A 38 -5.63 0.93 16.36
N GLN A 39 -5.07 1.75 17.25
CA GLN A 39 -4.97 1.51 18.69
C GLN A 39 -6.15 2.09 19.50
N ILE A 40 -7.09 2.79 18.84
CA ILE A 40 -8.26 3.36 19.50
C ILE A 40 -9.28 2.26 19.75
N GLU A 41 -9.69 2.11 21.01
CA GLU A 41 -10.80 1.23 21.41
C GLU A 41 -12.13 1.83 20.96
N VAL A 42 -12.93 1.02 20.28
CA VAL A 42 -14.28 1.36 19.81
C VAL A 42 -15.14 0.12 19.99
N ASP A 43 -16.21 0.24 20.79
CA ASP A 43 -17.05 -0.89 21.23
C ASP A 43 -17.72 -1.64 20.06
N CYS A 44 -18.09 -0.92 19.00
CA CYS A 44 -18.76 -1.47 17.83
C CYS A 44 -17.74 -1.78 16.73
N GLN A 45 -17.65 -3.06 16.33
CA GLN A 45 -16.73 -3.51 15.27
C GLN A 45 -16.96 -2.75 13.95
N PHE A 46 -18.21 -2.51 13.58
CA PHE A 46 -18.54 -1.73 12.37
C PHE A 46 -17.99 -0.31 12.44
N ASP A 47 -18.21 0.40 13.55
CA ASP A 47 -17.74 1.78 13.70
C ASP A 47 -16.22 1.85 13.79
N LYS A 48 -15.58 0.86 14.42
CA LYS A 48 -14.12 0.71 14.46
C LYS A 48 -13.53 0.60 13.05
N VAL A 49 -14.07 -0.32 12.25
CA VAL A 49 -13.64 -0.53 10.86
C VAL A 49 -13.93 0.72 10.03
N LYS A 50 -15.12 1.30 10.15
CA LYS A 50 -15.53 2.50 9.41
C LYS A 50 -14.58 3.67 9.69
N LEU A 51 -14.27 3.94 10.95
CA LEU A 51 -13.34 4.99 11.37
C LEU A 51 -11.96 4.82 10.70
N ARG A 52 -11.41 3.61 10.79
CA ARG A 52 -10.11 3.27 10.19
C ARG A 52 -10.12 3.46 8.67
N LEU A 53 -11.16 3.00 7.98
CA LEU A 53 -11.31 3.15 6.52
C LEU A 53 -11.44 4.61 6.09
N GLN A 54 -12.26 5.42 6.79
CA GLN A 54 -12.43 6.84 6.49
C GLN A 54 -11.12 7.60 6.64
N LEU A 55 -10.35 7.29 7.67
CA LEU A 55 -9.07 7.92 7.91
C LEU A 55 -8.06 7.57 6.81
N ILE A 56 -7.96 6.29 6.45
CA ILE A 56 -7.10 5.85 5.36
C ILE A 56 -7.51 6.49 4.03
N ASP A 57 -8.82 6.52 3.70
CA ASP A 57 -9.28 7.14 2.46
C ASP A 57 -8.93 8.63 2.39
N SER A 58 -9.05 9.34 3.53
CA SER A 58 -8.79 10.77 3.64
C SER A 58 -7.30 11.10 3.48
N LEU A 59 -6.41 10.37 4.18
CA LEU A 59 -4.99 10.67 4.17
C LEU A 59 -4.27 10.06 2.97
N TYR A 60 -4.65 8.85 2.54
CA TYR A 60 -4.00 8.15 1.44
C TYR A 60 -4.78 8.24 0.11
N SER A 61 -5.81 9.09 0.03
CA SER A 61 -6.52 9.48 -1.19
C SER A 61 -7.03 8.32 -2.06
N THR A 62 -7.73 7.34 -1.47
CA THR A 62 -8.19 6.15 -2.22
C THR A 62 -9.45 6.39 -3.06
N GLN A 63 -10.03 7.61 -2.97
CA GLN A 63 -11.23 8.09 -3.68
C GLN A 63 -12.49 7.26 -3.39
N MET A 64 -12.54 6.57 -2.25
CA MET A 64 -13.68 5.75 -1.86
C MET A 64 -14.86 6.62 -1.46
N SER A 65 -14.61 7.75 -0.81
CA SER A 65 -15.59 8.80 -0.47
C SER A 65 -16.37 9.35 -1.67
N LYS A 66 -15.87 9.21 -2.91
CA LYS A 66 -16.61 9.61 -4.13
C LYS A 66 -17.70 8.59 -4.54
N ARG A 67 -17.76 7.43 -3.89
CA ARG A 67 -18.74 6.37 -4.16
C ARG A 67 -19.80 6.42 -3.08
N TYR A 68 -21.05 6.62 -3.47
CA TYR A 68 -22.16 6.63 -2.52
C TYR A 68 -22.19 5.32 -1.74
N TYR A 69 -22.22 5.41 -0.41
CA TYR A 69 -22.22 4.29 0.55
C TYR A 69 -21.03 3.34 0.44
N GLY A 70 -19.96 3.71 -0.27
CA GLY A 70 -18.83 2.81 -0.48
C GLY A 70 -18.13 2.42 0.82
N ILE A 71 -17.88 3.39 1.69
CA ILE A 71 -17.21 3.15 2.97
C ILE A 71 -18.11 2.29 3.87
N GLU A 72 -19.41 2.59 3.93
CA GLU A 72 -20.38 1.85 4.73
C GLU A 72 -20.47 0.38 4.29
N GLU A 73 -20.58 0.11 2.98
CA GLU A 73 -20.64 -1.25 2.47
C GLU A 73 -19.34 -2.02 2.73
N LEU A 74 -18.18 -1.40 2.50
CA LEU A 74 -16.89 -2.03 2.77
C LEU A 74 -16.66 -2.28 4.27
N ALA A 75 -17.05 -1.32 5.12
CA ALA A 75 -16.99 -1.48 6.56
C ALA A 75 -17.89 -2.64 7.01
N GLY A 76 -19.10 -2.75 6.45
CA GLY A 76 -20.03 -3.84 6.73
C GLY A 76 -19.49 -5.20 6.32
N ALA A 77 -18.75 -5.29 5.20
CA ALA A 77 -18.13 -6.53 4.76
C ALA A 77 -16.95 -6.96 5.66
N LEU A 78 -16.09 -6.02 6.05
CA LEU A 78 -14.94 -6.29 6.91
C LEU A 78 -15.34 -6.52 8.38
N ALA A 79 -16.37 -5.85 8.87
CA ALA A 79 -16.83 -5.95 10.27
C ALA A 79 -17.52 -7.28 10.61
N GLN A 80 -17.72 -8.17 9.64
CA GLN A 80 -18.15 -9.55 9.86
C GLN A 80 -17.06 -10.40 10.52
N TYR A 81 -15.82 -9.90 10.52
CA TYR A 81 -14.63 -10.59 11.00
C TYR A 81 -13.95 -9.77 12.08
N THR A 82 -13.33 -10.46 13.04
CA THR A 82 -12.44 -9.86 14.04
C THR A 82 -11.13 -9.40 13.41
N ASP A 83 -10.40 -8.53 14.13
CA ASP A 83 -9.08 -8.07 13.67
C ASP A 83 -8.11 -9.27 13.57
N GLU A 84 -8.16 -10.21 14.52
CA GLU A 84 -7.35 -11.43 14.55
C GLU A 84 -7.61 -12.34 13.34
N GLU A 85 -8.88 -12.51 12.97
CA GLU A 85 -9.25 -13.29 11.78
C GLU A 85 -8.70 -12.64 10.51
N LEU A 86 -8.91 -11.33 10.33
CA LEU A 86 -8.40 -10.61 9.17
C LEU A 86 -6.86 -10.64 9.09
N ILE A 87 -6.17 -10.57 10.24
CA ILE A 87 -4.71 -10.72 10.31
C ILE A 87 -4.28 -12.12 9.88
N ARG A 88 -4.98 -13.17 10.33
CA ARG A 88 -4.71 -14.55 9.91
C ARG A 88 -4.90 -14.72 8.41
N GLU A 89 -6.03 -14.23 7.87
CA GLU A 89 -6.31 -14.31 6.45
C GLU A 89 -5.27 -13.53 5.62
N ALA A 90 -4.83 -12.36 6.08
CA ALA A 90 -3.79 -11.57 5.43
C ALA A 90 -2.45 -12.33 5.37
N LYS A 91 -2.08 -13.04 6.45
CA LYS A 91 -0.89 -13.90 6.49
C LYS A 91 -1.01 -15.06 5.49
N ASN A 92 -2.15 -15.74 5.47
CA ASN A 92 -2.43 -16.82 4.52
C ASN A 92 -2.27 -16.31 3.08
N TYR A 93 -2.86 -15.14 2.77
CA TYR A 93 -2.79 -14.52 1.45
C TYR A 93 -1.36 -14.19 1.03
N VAL A 94 -0.55 -13.63 1.93
CA VAL A 94 0.88 -13.35 1.71
C VAL A 94 1.68 -14.63 1.47
N ASN A 95 1.30 -15.74 2.11
CA ASN A 95 1.91 -17.06 1.94
C ASN A 95 1.41 -17.83 0.71
N SER A 96 0.62 -17.18 -0.16
CA SER A 96 -0.04 -17.81 -1.32
C SER A 96 -1.01 -18.94 -0.94
N GLU A 97 -1.51 -18.94 0.29
CA GLU A 97 -2.55 -19.86 0.75
C GLU A 97 -3.94 -19.32 0.39
N MET A 98 -4.92 -20.22 0.29
CA MET A 98 -6.29 -19.85 -0.05
C MET A 98 -6.92 -19.04 1.08
N SER A 99 -7.57 -17.92 0.73
CA SER A 99 -8.36 -17.12 1.66
C SER A 99 -9.67 -16.72 0.99
N GLU A 100 -10.74 -17.49 1.26
CA GLU A 100 -12.08 -17.20 0.72
C GLU A 100 -12.57 -15.82 1.17
N ILE A 101 -12.21 -15.41 2.39
CA ILE A 101 -12.58 -14.12 2.96
C ILE A 101 -11.95 -12.99 2.16
N LEU A 102 -10.62 -12.99 1.99
CA LEU A 102 -9.94 -11.91 1.29
C LEU A 102 -10.24 -11.95 -0.21
N ASP A 103 -10.36 -13.12 -0.83
CA ASP A 103 -10.77 -13.22 -2.23
C ASP A 103 -12.13 -12.59 -2.45
N LYS A 104 -13.11 -12.87 -1.58
CA LYS A 104 -14.42 -12.21 -1.61
C LYS A 104 -14.28 -10.69 -1.43
N VAL A 105 -13.60 -10.26 -0.38
CA VAL A 105 -13.48 -8.83 -0.04
C VAL A 105 -12.77 -8.04 -1.16
N PHE A 106 -11.72 -8.58 -1.77
CA PHE A 106 -11.00 -7.92 -2.87
C PHE A 106 -11.75 -7.96 -4.21
N THR A 107 -12.61 -8.94 -4.44
CA THR A 107 -13.35 -9.08 -5.72
C THR A 107 -14.68 -8.33 -5.74
N GLU A 108 -15.28 -8.12 -4.57
CA GLU A 108 -16.54 -7.40 -4.44
C GLU A 108 -16.42 -5.91 -4.84
N LYS A 109 -17.54 -5.36 -5.30
CA LYS A 109 -17.68 -3.95 -5.68
C LYS A 109 -18.45 -3.22 -4.60
N TYR A 110 -17.89 -2.11 -4.14
CA TYR A 110 -18.42 -1.35 -3.01
C TYR A 110 -18.83 0.06 -3.43
N GLY A 111 -20.03 0.44 -2.99
CA GLY A 111 -20.68 1.70 -3.31
C GLY A 111 -21.14 1.78 -4.76
N TYR A 112 -21.87 2.85 -5.06
CA TYR A 112 -22.40 3.12 -6.40
C TYR A 112 -22.05 4.53 -6.90
N ASN A 113 -22.08 4.70 -8.21
CA ASN A 113 -21.90 5.99 -8.89
C ASN A 113 -23.21 6.79 -8.93
N SER A 114 -23.21 7.99 -9.51
CA SER A 114 -24.41 8.85 -9.59
C SER A 114 -25.59 8.25 -10.37
N VAL A 115 -25.38 7.16 -11.11
CA VAL A 115 -26.43 6.43 -11.85
C VAL A 115 -26.80 5.10 -11.18
N GLY A 116 -26.37 4.88 -9.93
CA GLY A 116 -26.76 3.70 -9.14
C GLY A 116 -26.02 2.40 -9.47
N LYS A 117 -24.94 2.43 -10.26
CA LYS A 117 -24.20 1.23 -10.66
C LYS A 117 -23.00 0.93 -9.75
N LYS A 118 -22.86 -0.33 -9.34
CA LYS A 118 -21.66 -0.87 -8.67
C LYS A 118 -20.61 -1.27 -9.70
N GLU A 119 -19.57 -0.45 -9.85
CA GLU A 119 -18.60 -0.64 -10.95
C GLU A 119 -17.18 -0.95 -10.47
N LYS A 120 -16.77 -0.46 -9.29
CA LYS A 120 -15.37 -0.45 -8.87
C LYS A 120 -15.14 -1.28 -7.61
N LYS A 121 -14.04 -2.03 -7.62
CA LYS A 121 -13.46 -2.70 -6.44
C LYS A 121 -12.75 -1.67 -5.54
N ALA A 122 -12.49 -2.02 -4.29
CA ALA A 122 -11.82 -1.16 -3.31
C ALA A 122 -10.37 -1.63 -3.00
N VAL A 123 -9.70 -2.25 -3.98
CA VAL A 123 -8.39 -2.93 -3.81
C VAL A 123 -7.36 -2.08 -3.06
N SER A 124 -7.22 -0.79 -3.42
CA SER A 124 -6.27 0.10 -2.77
C SER A 124 -6.59 0.33 -1.29
N LEU A 125 -7.85 0.62 -0.96
CA LEU A 125 -8.28 0.87 0.42
C LEU A 125 -8.18 -0.40 1.28
N ILE A 126 -8.58 -1.55 0.74
CA ILE A 126 -8.48 -2.86 1.43
C ILE A 126 -7.01 -3.18 1.73
N SER A 127 -6.11 -3.07 0.75
CA SER A 127 -4.69 -3.35 0.97
C SER A 127 -4.05 -2.44 2.02
N LYS A 128 -4.43 -1.15 2.05
CA LYS A 128 -3.96 -0.18 3.05
C LYS A 128 -4.52 -0.50 4.43
N TYR A 129 -5.79 -0.89 4.53
CA TYR A 129 -6.39 -1.37 5.77
C TYR A 129 -5.62 -2.57 6.33
N LEU A 130 -5.36 -3.59 5.50
CA LEU A 130 -4.59 -4.77 5.90
C LEU A 130 -3.13 -4.45 6.23
N TYR A 131 -2.50 -3.52 5.52
CA TYR A 131 -1.16 -3.02 5.85
C TYR A 131 -1.10 -2.48 7.27
N PHE A 132 -2.03 -1.60 7.67
CA PHE A 132 -2.04 -1.08 9.04
C PHE A 132 -2.46 -2.13 10.06
N LEU A 133 -3.44 -2.97 9.74
CA LEU A 133 -3.94 -4.01 10.64
C LEU A 133 -2.85 -5.06 10.97
N THR A 134 -1.99 -5.37 10.01
CA THR A 134 -0.95 -6.40 10.15
C THR A 134 0.40 -5.87 10.61
N ASP A 135 0.46 -4.65 11.14
CA ASP A 135 1.72 -3.99 11.51
C ASP A 135 2.72 -3.98 10.33
N TYR A 136 2.20 -3.53 9.19
CA TYR A 136 2.92 -3.30 7.94
C TYR A 136 3.43 -4.56 7.23
N GLN A 137 2.89 -5.74 7.59
CA GLN A 137 3.28 -7.04 7.02
C GLN A 137 2.46 -7.43 5.76
N PHE A 138 1.75 -6.48 5.14
CA PHE A 138 0.94 -6.72 3.95
C PHE A 138 1.17 -5.61 2.91
N PRO A 139 1.45 -5.91 1.63
CA PRO A 139 1.82 -4.87 0.67
C PRO A 139 0.68 -3.88 0.33
N ILE A 140 1.04 -2.61 0.09
CA ILE A 140 0.08 -1.55 -0.27
C ILE A 140 -0.15 -1.50 -1.78
N TYR A 141 -1.39 -1.75 -2.19
CA TYR A 141 -1.82 -1.50 -3.57
C TYR A 141 -1.83 0.00 -3.86
N ASP A 142 -1.01 0.38 -4.83
CA ASP A 142 -0.90 1.73 -5.37
C ASP A 142 -0.62 1.69 -6.89
N SER A 143 -1.15 2.68 -7.63
CA SER A 143 -0.88 2.78 -9.07
C SER A 143 0.59 3.06 -9.38
N LEU A 144 1.29 3.80 -8.52
CA LEU A 144 2.72 4.08 -8.70
C LEU A 144 3.54 2.80 -8.58
N VAL A 145 3.20 1.95 -7.61
CA VAL A 145 3.85 0.64 -7.44
C VAL A 145 3.70 -0.22 -8.71
N LYS A 146 2.55 -0.16 -9.40
CA LYS A 146 2.36 -0.87 -10.68
C LYS A 146 3.26 -0.35 -11.81
N ILE A 147 3.60 0.92 -11.78
CA ILE A 147 4.49 1.57 -12.77
C ILE A 147 5.95 1.25 -12.43
N ALA A 148 6.32 1.35 -11.15
CA ALA A 148 7.67 1.12 -10.65
C ALA A 148 8.11 -0.33 -10.83
N TYR A 149 7.25 -1.28 -10.46
CA TYR A 149 7.57 -2.69 -10.40
C TYR A 149 8.27 -3.24 -11.67
N PRO A 150 7.71 -3.08 -12.90
CA PRO A 150 8.36 -3.58 -14.10
C PRO A 150 9.71 -2.92 -14.40
N LYS A 151 9.92 -1.66 -13.99
CA LYS A 151 11.21 -0.97 -14.12
C LYS A 151 12.24 -1.59 -13.19
N VAL A 152 11.88 -1.76 -11.92
CA VAL A 152 12.74 -2.30 -10.87
C VAL A 152 13.20 -3.73 -11.16
N ILE A 153 12.27 -4.62 -11.53
CA ILE A 153 12.66 -6.01 -11.84
C ILE A 153 13.60 -6.09 -13.04
N LYS A 154 13.49 -5.15 -13.99
CA LYS A 154 14.36 -5.07 -15.16
C LYS A 154 15.72 -4.48 -14.81
N GLU A 155 15.73 -3.37 -14.08
CA GLU A 155 16.94 -2.64 -13.66
C GLU A 155 17.87 -3.52 -12.81
N TYR A 156 17.30 -4.25 -11.85
CA TYR A 156 18.05 -5.11 -10.94
C TYR A 156 18.07 -6.60 -11.35
N ASN A 157 17.61 -6.91 -12.57
CA ASN A 157 17.62 -8.25 -13.15
C ASN A 157 16.97 -9.35 -12.26
N ILE A 158 15.80 -9.04 -11.66
CA ILE A 158 15.08 -9.91 -10.72
C ILE A 158 14.00 -10.70 -11.46
N THR A 159 14.12 -12.03 -11.49
CA THR A 159 13.11 -12.90 -12.13
C THR A 159 12.06 -13.37 -11.12
N THR A 160 10.95 -12.64 -11.02
CA THR A 160 9.82 -12.99 -10.13
C THR A 160 8.80 -13.92 -10.78
N GLY A 161 8.86 -14.10 -12.10
CA GLY A 161 7.81 -14.77 -12.88
C GLY A 161 6.58 -13.88 -13.17
N TYR A 162 6.63 -12.58 -12.81
CA TYR A 162 5.61 -11.60 -13.19
C TYR A 162 6.27 -10.41 -13.88
N SER A 163 5.91 -10.15 -15.13
CA SER A 163 6.40 -8.99 -15.88
C SER A 163 5.64 -7.70 -15.60
N LYS A 164 4.44 -7.80 -15.03
CA LYS A 164 3.57 -6.67 -14.66
C LYS A 164 2.67 -7.02 -13.48
N ILE A 165 2.24 -5.99 -12.76
CA ILE A 165 1.28 -6.09 -11.66
C ILE A 165 -0.14 -5.76 -12.14
N THR A 166 -1.09 -6.60 -11.74
CA THR A 166 -2.55 -6.46 -11.91
C THR A 166 -3.23 -6.56 -10.54
N ASP A 167 -4.53 -6.31 -10.49
CA ASP A 167 -5.31 -6.45 -9.24
C ASP A 167 -5.31 -7.88 -8.69
N THR A 168 -5.14 -8.87 -9.58
CA THR A 168 -5.21 -10.29 -9.22
C THR A 168 -3.87 -10.89 -8.82
N ASN A 169 -2.75 -10.30 -9.23
CA ASN A 169 -1.42 -10.83 -8.91
C ASN A 169 -0.60 -9.89 -8.00
N PHE A 170 -1.16 -8.75 -7.59
CA PHE A 170 -0.48 -7.69 -6.85
C PHE A 170 0.31 -8.20 -5.65
N VAL A 171 -0.36 -8.91 -4.74
CA VAL A 171 0.28 -9.40 -3.51
C VAL A 171 1.39 -10.38 -3.85
N GLN A 172 1.11 -11.37 -4.71
CA GLN A 172 2.08 -12.42 -5.05
C GLN A 172 3.31 -11.89 -5.78
N ALA A 173 3.13 -10.87 -6.64
CA ALA A 173 4.25 -10.23 -7.33
C ALA A 173 5.19 -9.52 -6.33
N LEU A 174 4.63 -8.80 -5.36
CA LEU A 174 5.43 -8.11 -4.35
C LEU A 174 6.03 -9.06 -3.31
N VAL A 175 5.33 -10.12 -2.90
CA VAL A 175 5.89 -11.18 -2.04
C VAL A 175 7.17 -11.74 -2.68
N LYS A 176 7.11 -12.10 -3.97
CA LYS A 176 8.27 -12.64 -4.68
C LYS A 176 9.39 -11.62 -4.80
N LEU A 177 9.10 -10.38 -5.16
CA LEU A 177 10.11 -9.32 -5.22
C LEU A 177 10.78 -9.10 -3.86
N ASN A 178 9.99 -9.00 -2.79
CA ASN A 178 10.46 -8.78 -1.42
C ASN A 178 11.40 -9.90 -0.96
N LYS A 179 11.06 -11.15 -1.27
CA LYS A 179 11.86 -12.33 -0.93
C LYS A 179 13.13 -12.44 -1.78
N LEU A 180 13.01 -12.34 -3.11
CA LEU A 180 14.13 -12.55 -4.04
C LEU A 180 15.18 -11.43 -3.95
N SER A 181 14.76 -10.21 -3.60
CA SER A 181 15.68 -9.10 -3.35
C SER A 181 16.39 -9.20 -1.99
N GLY A 182 15.88 -10.01 -1.08
CA GLY A 182 16.36 -10.10 0.30
C GLY A 182 16.00 -8.89 1.17
N ILE A 183 15.06 -8.03 0.73
CA ILE A 183 14.57 -6.89 1.53
C ILE A 183 13.78 -7.40 2.74
N ASN A 184 12.92 -8.41 2.53
CA ASN A 184 12.09 -9.05 3.55
C ASN A 184 11.32 -8.06 4.45
N ASN A 185 10.85 -6.95 3.89
CA ASN A 185 10.13 -5.90 4.59
C ASN A 185 9.24 -5.14 3.60
N PHE A 186 7.91 -5.32 3.72
CA PHE A 186 6.95 -4.70 2.79
C PHE A 186 6.96 -3.18 2.88
N GLU A 187 7.04 -2.61 4.07
CA GLU A 187 7.11 -1.15 4.22
C GLU A 187 8.28 -0.55 3.44
N LYS A 188 9.49 -1.10 3.59
CA LYS A 188 10.66 -0.61 2.87
C LYS A 188 10.49 -0.73 1.35
N LEU A 189 10.01 -1.87 0.90
CA LEU A 189 9.79 -2.12 -0.53
C LEU A 189 8.72 -1.18 -1.11
N ASP A 190 7.57 -1.06 -0.46
CA ASP A 190 6.47 -0.19 -0.89
C ASP A 190 6.92 1.28 -0.88
N ASN A 191 7.64 1.71 0.16
CA ASN A 191 8.22 3.05 0.25
C ASN A 191 9.14 3.35 -0.93
N TYR A 192 10.03 2.41 -1.29
CA TYR A 192 10.92 2.59 -2.42
C TYR A 192 10.16 2.68 -3.74
N LEU A 193 9.27 1.72 -4.03
CA LEU A 193 8.51 1.68 -5.28
C LEU A 193 7.62 2.91 -5.46
N TRP A 194 7.05 3.42 -4.37
CA TRP A 194 6.27 4.65 -4.39
C TRP A 194 7.17 5.88 -4.55
N TYR A 195 8.26 5.96 -3.77
CA TYR A 195 9.19 7.08 -3.78
C TYR A 195 9.86 7.26 -5.15
N SER A 196 10.30 6.20 -5.81
CA SER A 196 10.97 6.27 -7.12
C SER A 196 10.11 6.98 -8.15
N GLU A 197 8.81 6.64 -8.22
CA GLU A 197 7.88 7.27 -9.16
C GLU A 197 7.49 8.69 -8.74
N LYS A 198 7.50 9.00 -7.43
CA LYS A 198 7.31 10.37 -6.96
C LYS A 198 8.45 11.28 -7.41
N ILE A 199 9.69 10.79 -7.35
CA ILE A 199 10.86 11.52 -7.83
C ILE A 199 10.81 11.69 -9.35
N GLU A 200 10.59 10.61 -10.11
CA GLU A 200 10.48 10.68 -11.58
C GLU A 200 9.34 11.60 -12.05
N GLY A 201 8.21 11.57 -11.35
CA GLY A 201 7.04 12.39 -11.65
C GLY A 201 7.09 13.83 -11.11
N ASN A 202 8.20 14.25 -10.50
CA ASN A 202 8.35 15.57 -9.85
C ASN A 202 7.23 15.89 -8.83
N SER A 203 6.76 14.88 -8.08
CA SER A 203 5.65 14.98 -7.13
C SER A 203 6.16 14.89 -5.69
N PHE A 204 6.55 16.03 -5.11
CA PHE A 204 7.29 16.04 -3.84
C PHE A 204 6.49 16.40 -2.59
N SER A 205 5.18 16.68 -2.71
CA SER A 205 4.35 17.20 -1.61
C SER A 205 4.29 16.30 -0.38
N LEU A 206 4.42 14.98 -0.57
CA LEU A 206 4.44 13.99 0.52
C LEU A 206 5.85 13.53 0.90
N VAL A 207 6.84 13.85 0.07
CA VAL A 207 8.24 13.43 0.22
C VAL A 207 9.02 14.45 1.07
N PHE A 208 8.80 15.74 0.84
CA PHE A 208 9.51 16.81 1.51
C PHE A 208 8.63 17.54 2.52
N SER A 209 9.26 18.13 3.54
CA SER A 209 8.59 19.12 4.36
C SER A 209 8.17 20.33 3.52
N LYS A 210 7.22 21.11 4.02
CA LYS A 210 6.82 22.38 3.39
C LYS A 210 8.05 23.28 3.16
N GLU A 211 8.95 23.34 4.13
CA GLU A 211 10.15 24.18 4.10
C GLU A 211 11.15 23.71 3.04
N GLU A 212 11.37 22.39 2.92
CA GLU A 212 12.23 21.80 1.88
C GLU A 212 11.62 21.96 0.49
N HIS A 213 10.31 21.75 0.35
CA HIS A 213 9.60 21.96 -0.90
C HIS A 213 9.70 23.41 -1.38
N LEU A 214 9.51 24.38 -0.47
CA LEU A 214 9.66 25.81 -0.77
C LEU A 214 11.10 26.18 -1.13
N ARG A 215 12.11 25.60 -0.47
CA ARG A 215 13.52 25.81 -0.84
C ARG A 215 13.78 25.38 -2.27
N ARG A 216 13.34 24.18 -2.64
CA ARG A 216 13.54 23.63 -4.00
C ARG A 216 12.86 24.44 -5.09
N ILE A 217 11.64 24.94 -4.85
CA ILE A 217 10.97 25.86 -5.78
C ILE A 217 11.80 27.14 -5.97
N LYS A 218 12.35 27.70 -4.89
CA LYS A 218 13.12 28.95 -4.93
C LYS A 218 14.51 28.82 -5.57
N THR A 219 15.13 27.63 -5.54
CA THR A 219 16.42 27.36 -6.21
C THR A 219 16.29 27.00 -7.69
N ASN A 220 15.09 26.70 -8.18
CA ASN A 220 14.81 26.44 -9.59
C ASN A 220 14.26 27.68 -10.33
N ILE A 221 14.48 28.89 -9.79
CA ILE A 221 14.25 30.22 -10.40
C ILE A 221 15.55 31.01 -10.31
#